data_AF-A0A348PPT7-F1
#
_entry.id   AF-A0A348PPT7-F1
#
_cell.length_a   1.000
_cell.length_b   1.000
_cell.length_c   1.000
_cell.angle_alpha   90.00
_cell.angle_beta   90.00
_cell.angle_gamma   90.00
#
_symmetry.space_group_name_H-M   'P 1'
#
loop_
_entity.id
_entity.type
_entity.pdbx_description
1 polymer ?
#
loop_
_entity_poly.entity_id
_entity_poly.type
_entity_poly.pdbx_seq_one_letter_code
_entity_poly.pdbx_strand_id
1 'polypeptide(L)'
;MTKHLFILSLITSLILSSCERKPDACLDFGDALEAGTTIRIESCSDNYEFLTWEFNDGRGQVGDYVERQFDKEGSYSVLLTAYSDGAYRSDEVSQDFKASFRYIDRFEIIGESGFPSMEVRVEEEYTSSGGDDGRWTVAGSDGTFTADAPFQVLVWPDLFRVMPTSRTLQLYGRQGLSRTFLGEQKFNFQSVKDNPVTLESEDGKLQMKMYWRYKY
;
A
#
# COMPACT_ATOMS: atom_id res chain seq x y z
N MET A 1 -19.72 -64.57 57.94
CA MET A 1 -19.51 -65.40 56.72
C MET A 1 -20.38 -64.77 55.64
N THR A 2 -19.93 -64.22 54.52
CA THR A 2 -18.64 -64.29 53.82
C THR A 2 -18.58 -63.06 52.90
N LYS A 3 -17.36 -62.57 52.65
CA LYS A 3 -17.00 -61.42 51.81
C LYS A 3 -17.46 -61.59 50.35
N HIS A 4 -17.50 -60.46 49.63
CA HIS A 4 -16.99 -60.21 48.27
C HIS A 4 -17.88 -59.13 47.63
N LEU A 5 -17.58 -57.85 47.84
CA LEU A 5 -16.66 -57.07 46.97
C LEU A 5 -17.09 -57.19 45.49
N PHE A 6 -18.09 -56.40 45.09
CA PHE A 6 -18.32 -56.08 43.68
C PHE A 6 -17.98 -54.62 43.45
N ILE A 7 -16.96 -54.47 42.61
CA ILE A 7 -16.21 -53.27 42.28
C ILE A 7 -17.17 -52.23 41.68
N LEU A 8 -17.13 -51.03 42.27
CA LEU A 8 -17.74 -49.81 41.76
C LEU A 8 -17.12 -49.52 40.38
N SER A 9 -17.72 -50.03 39.31
CA SER A 9 -17.34 -49.68 37.93
C SER A 9 -17.87 -48.28 37.64
N LEU A 10 -17.18 -47.28 38.18
CA LEU A 10 -17.29 -45.90 37.78
C LEU A 10 -16.57 -45.79 36.43
N ILE A 11 -17.27 -46.15 35.34
CA ILE A 11 -16.85 -45.76 33.99
C ILE A 11 -17.09 -44.26 33.94
N THR A 12 -16.13 -43.49 34.44
CA THR A 12 -15.91 -42.11 34.02
C THR A 12 -15.61 -42.20 32.54
N SER A 13 -16.65 -42.04 31.70
CA SER A 13 -16.47 -41.53 30.34
C SER A 13 -15.66 -40.26 30.49
N LEU A 14 -14.35 -40.36 30.25
CA LEU A 14 -13.59 -39.23 29.76
C LEU A 14 -14.29 -38.84 28.48
N ILE A 15 -15.17 -37.85 28.59
CA ILE A 15 -15.50 -36.99 27.46
C ILE A 15 -14.15 -36.35 27.16
N LEU A 16 -13.39 -36.97 26.26
CA LEU A 16 -12.40 -36.24 25.48
C LEU A 16 -13.25 -35.20 24.74
N SER A 17 -13.53 -34.07 25.38
CA SER A 17 -13.73 -32.85 24.63
C SER A 17 -12.38 -32.64 23.96
N SER A 18 -12.21 -33.27 22.80
CA SER A 18 -11.29 -32.79 21.80
C SER A 18 -11.67 -31.32 21.69
N CYS A 19 -10.87 -30.46 22.31
CA CYS A 19 -10.97 -29.03 22.17
C CYS A 19 -10.46 -28.75 20.77
N GLU A 20 -11.17 -29.26 19.75
CA GLU A 20 -10.96 -28.92 18.36
C GLU A 20 -11.38 -27.48 18.27
N ARG A 21 -10.37 -26.62 18.35
CA ARG A 21 -10.55 -25.19 18.28
C ARG A 21 -11.23 -24.89 16.94
N LYS A 22 -12.40 -24.27 17.01
CA LYS A 22 -13.10 -23.76 15.84
C LYS A 22 -12.14 -22.81 15.11
N PRO A 23 -12.05 -22.86 13.76
CA PRO A 23 -11.24 -21.90 13.03
C PRO A 23 -11.78 -20.49 13.29
N ASP A 24 -10.89 -19.52 13.26
CA ASP A 24 -11.18 -18.09 13.42
C ASP A 24 -10.67 -17.37 12.18
N ALA A 25 -11.57 -16.94 11.31
CA ALA A 25 -11.20 -16.32 10.04
C ALA A 25 -10.95 -14.82 10.22
N CYS A 26 -9.79 -14.36 9.75
CA CYS A 26 -9.33 -12.98 9.96
C CYS A 26 -8.58 -12.44 8.74
N LEU A 27 -8.92 -11.21 8.35
CA LEU A 27 -8.24 -10.38 7.36
C LEU A 27 -8.03 -8.98 7.94
N ASP A 28 -6.83 -8.42 7.73
CA ASP A 28 -6.48 -7.05 8.11
C ASP A 28 -5.34 -6.52 7.21
N PHE A 29 -5.66 -6.21 5.96
CA PHE A 29 -4.70 -5.64 5.00
C PHE A 29 -5.03 -4.20 4.57
N GLY A 30 -5.95 -3.55 5.28
CA GLY A 30 -6.42 -2.19 5.01
C GLY A 30 -7.38 -2.05 3.83
N ASP A 31 -7.86 -0.83 3.61
CA ASP A 31 -8.98 -0.54 2.68
C ASP A 31 -8.53 -0.29 1.23
N ALA A 32 -7.23 -0.28 0.96
CA ALA A 32 -6.69 -0.03 -0.38
C ALA A 32 -5.40 -0.80 -0.69
N LEU A 33 -5.34 -1.38 -1.88
CA LEU A 33 -4.17 -2.09 -2.42
C LEU A 33 -3.67 -1.42 -3.71
N GLU A 34 -2.35 -1.47 -3.94
CA GLU A 34 -1.73 -0.84 -5.10
C GLU A 34 -2.00 -1.62 -6.39
N ALA A 35 -2.74 -1.01 -7.30
CA ALA A 35 -3.03 -1.56 -8.61
C ALA A 35 -1.76 -1.65 -9.48
N GLY A 36 -1.74 -2.61 -10.41
CA GLY A 36 -0.65 -2.82 -11.37
C GLY A 36 0.61 -3.46 -10.81
N THR A 37 0.66 -3.80 -9.51
CA THR A 37 1.75 -4.55 -8.90
C THR A 37 1.26 -5.88 -8.31
N THR A 38 2.15 -6.86 -8.20
CA THR A 38 1.86 -8.09 -7.46
C THR A 38 1.93 -7.81 -5.97
N ILE A 39 0.81 -7.98 -5.30
CA ILE A 39 0.64 -7.85 -3.86
C ILE A 39 0.46 -9.24 -3.25
N ARG A 40 1.13 -9.48 -2.13
CA ARG A 40 0.92 -10.65 -1.28
C ARG A 40 -0.09 -10.25 -0.19
N ILE A 41 -1.21 -10.97 -0.15
CA ILE A 41 -2.24 -10.80 0.88
C ILE A 41 -2.12 -11.98 1.84
N GLU A 42 -1.95 -11.69 3.12
CA GLU A 42 -1.82 -12.67 4.18
C GLU A 42 -3.07 -12.68 5.06
N SER A 43 -3.36 -13.83 5.64
CA SER A 43 -4.43 -14.04 6.60
C SER A 43 -3.91 -13.84 8.03
N CYS A 44 -4.73 -13.27 8.92
CA CYS A 44 -4.51 -13.27 10.36
C CYS A 44 -5.30 -14.38 11.08
N SER A 45 -5.87 -15.32 10.31
CA SER A 45 -6.70 -16.41 10.83
C SER A 45 -5.92 -17.33 11.78
N ASP A 46 -6.63 -17.99 12.69
CA ASP A 46 -6.06 -18.96 13.62
C ASP A 46 -6.90 -20.25 13.68
N ASN A 47 -6.32 -21.31 14.22
CA ASN A 47 -6.96 -22.60 14.46
C ASN A 47 -7.56 -23.26 13.20
N TYR A 48 -6.91 -23.09 12.05
CA TYR A 48 -7.31 -23.64 10.76
C TYR A 48 -6.29 -24.69 10.24
N GLU A 49 -6.74 -25.56 9.35
CA GLU A 49 -5.94 -26.53 8.59
C GLU A 49 -5.60 -26.03 7.19
N PHE A 50 -6.54 -25.36 6.53
CA PHE A 50 -6.33 -24.70 5.25
C PHE A 50 -7.28 -23.52 5.05
N LEU A 51 -6.93 -22.61 4.14
CA LEU A 51 -7.71 -21.44 3.77
C LEU A 51 -8.11 -21.48 2.30
N THR A 52 -9.30 -20.97 1.99
CA THR A 52 -9.72 -20.66 0.62
C THR A 52 -10.03 -19.18 0.49
N TRP A 53 -9.71 -18.63 -0.68
CA TRP A 53 -9.89 -17.22 -1.01
C TRP A 53 -10.78 -17.11 -2.23
N GLU A 54 -11.82 -16.29 -2.18
CA GLU A 54 -12.70 -16.02 -3.31
C GLU A 54 -12.83 -14.51 -3.51
N PHE A 55 -12.49 -14.04 -4.71
CA PHE A 55 -12.59 -12.63 -5.08
C PHE A 55 -13.83 -12.37 -5.92
N ASN A 56 -14.41 -11.17 -5.78
CA ASN A 56 -15.56 -10.75 -6.58
C ASN A 56 -15.28 -10.58 -8.09
N ASP A 57 -14.02 -10.70 -8.51
CA ASP A 57 -13.64 -10.80 -9.93
C ASP A 57 -13.74 -12.24 -10.49
N GLY A 58 -14.24 -13.18 -9.68
CA GLY A 58 -14.50 -14.57 -10.05
C GLY A 58 -13.30 -15.50 -9.91
N ARG A 59 -12.19 -15.03 -9.33
CA ARG A 59 -10.98 -15.84 -9.12
C ARG A 59 -10.93 -16.37 -7.69
N GLY A 60 -10.50 -17.61 -7.51
CA GLY A 60 -10.29 -18.22 -6.20
C GLY A 60 -8.95 -18.94 -6.09
N GLN A 61 -8.45 -19.10 -4.85
CA GLN A 61 -7.17 -19.72 -4.54
C GLN A 61 -7.21 -20.46 -3.20
N VAL A 62 -6.25 -21.36 -2.97
CA VAL A 62 -6.05 -22.10 -1.72
C VAL A 62 -4.64 -21.84 -1.23
N GLY A 63 -4.47 -21.56 0.06
CA GLY A 63 -3.16 -21.36 0.69
C GLY A 63 -3.21 -20.35 1.84
N ASP A 64 -2.15 -20.30 2.65
CA ASP A 64 -2.06 -19.38 3.80
C ASP A 64 -2.00 -17.89 3.39
N TYR A 65 -1.65 -17.64 2.13
CA TYR A 65 -1.58 -16.34 1.50
C TYR A 65 -1.96 -16.46 0.03
N VAL A 66 -2.23 -15.32 -0.60
CA VAL A 66 -2.40 -15.23 -2.06
C VAL A 66 -1.51 -14.15 -2.64
N GLU A 67 -0.98 -14.41 -3.82
CA GLU A 67 -0.34 -13.38 -4.65
C GLU A 67 -1.34 -12.93 -5.72
N ARG A 68 -1.60 -11.63 -5.77
CA ARG A 68 -2.60 -11.03 -6.67
C ARG A 68 -2.06 -9.76 -7.28
N GLN A 69 -2.35 -9.58 -8.57
CA GLN A 69 -2.22 -8.31 -9.26
C GLN A 69 -3.63 -7.84 -9.64
N PHE A 70 -3.95 -6.62 -9.26
CA PHE A 70 -5.18 -5.93 -9.65
C PHE A 70 -4.83 -4.93 -10.76
N ASP A 71 -5.06 -5.32 -12.03
CA ASP A 71 -4.62 -4.52 -13.19
C ASP A 71 -5.42 -3.23 -13.40
N LYS A 72 -6.59 -3.14 -12.76
CA LYS A 72 -7.53 -2.03 -12.91
C LYS A 72 -7.84 -1.45 -11.55
N GLU A 73 -8.02 -0.14 -11.51
CA GLU A 73 -8.62 0.50 -10.36
C GLU A 73 -10.07 0.07 -10.22
N GLY A 74 -10.54 -0.08 -8.98
CA GLY A 74 -11.91 -0.50 -8.75
C GLY A 74 -12.18 -0.90 -7.31
N SER A 75 -13.44 -1.27 -7.07
CA SER A 75 -13.87 -1.87 -5.80
C SER A 75 -13.79 -3.38 -5.94
N TYR A 76 -13.14 -3.99 -4.98
CA TYR A 76 -12.95 -5.43 -4.90
C TYR A 76 -13.42 -5.90 -3.52
N SER A 77 -13.77 -7.18 -3.46
CA SER A 77 -14.01 -7.85 -2.19
C SER A 77 -13.37 -9.22 -2.23
N VAL A 78 -12.93 -9.68 -1.06
CA VAL A 78 -12.41 -11.02 -0.86
C VAL A 78 -13.19 -11.68 0.26
N LEU A 79 -13.64 -12.90 0.02
CA LEU A 79 -14.13 -13.83 1.02
C LEU A 79 -13.01 -14.81 1.34
N LEU A 80 -12.56 -14.81 2.60
CA LEU A 80 -11.65 -15.81 3.14
C LEU A 80 -12.46 -16.81 3.96
N THR A 81 -12.32 -18.09 3.66
CA THR A 81 -12.87 -19.17 4.47
C THR A 81 -11.73 -19.97 5.11
N ALA A 82 -11.72 -20.03 6.43
CA ALA A 82 -10.82 -20.86 7.21
C ALA A 82 -11.49 -22.18 7.56
N TYR A 83 -10.85 -23.31 7.25
CA TYR A 83 -11.39 -24.65 7.50
C TYR A 83 -10.56 -25.38 8.56
N SER A 84 -11.20 -26.20 9.38
CA SER A 84 -10.54 -27.18 10.23
C SER A 84 -11.32 -28.49 10.29
N ASP A 85 -10.73 -29.53 10.90
CA ASP A 85 -11.33 -30.85 11.03
C ASP A 85 -11.74 -31.40 9.65
N GLY A 86 -10.80 -31.47 8.71
CA GLY A 86 -11.06 -32.02 7.37
C GLY A 86 -12.18 -31.31 6.60
N ALA A 87 -12.34 -30.00 6.82
CA ALA A 87 -13.40 -29.15 6.27
C ALA A 87 -14.80 -29.32 6.90
N TYR A 88 -14.96 -30.07 7.99
CA TYR A 88 -16.23 -30.18 8.71
C TYR A 88 -16.56 -28.93 9.55
N ARG A 89 -15.55 -28.11 9.87
CA ARG A 89 -15.73 -26.82 10.53
C ARG A 89 -15.15 -25.71 9.66
N SER A 90 -15.85 -24.59 9.63
CA SER A 90 -15.37 -23.39 8.95
C SER A 90 -15.75 -22.12 9.70
N ASP A 91 -15.03 -21.06 9.37
CA ASP A 91 -15.33 -19.68 9.71
C ASP A 91 -14.97 -18.79 8.52
N GLU A 92 -15.66 -17.67 8.36
CA GLU A 92 -15.58 -16.84 7.16
C GLU A 92 -15.47 -15.37 7.51
N VAL A 93 -14.67 -14.65 6.75
CA VAL A 93 -14.57 -13.20 6.83
C VAL A 93 -14.54 -12.60 5.42
N SER A 94 -15.24 -11.50 5.23
CA SER A 94 -15.21 -10.71 4.00
C SER A 94 -14.59 -9.35 4.27
N GLN A 95 -13.72 -8.90 3.37
CA GLN A 95 -13.17 -7.55 3.40
C GLN A 95 -13.30 -6.88 2.03
N ASP A 96 -13.93 -5.72 2.01
CA ASP A 96 -13.99 -4.82 0.85
C ASP A 96 -12.73 -3.96 0.82
N PHE A 97 -12.20 -3.70 -0.38
CA PHE A 97 -11.06 -2.81 -0.58
C PHE A 97 -11.10 -2.15 -1.96
N LYS A 98 -10.32 -1.09 -2.12
CA LYS A 98 -10.08 -0.44 -3.41
C LYS A 98 -8.74 -0.89 -3.97
N ALA A 99 -8.70 -1.33 -5.22
CA ALA A 99 -7.44 -1.30 -5.96
C ALA A 99 -7.29 0.08 -6.58
N SER A 100 -6.15 0.74 -6.37
CA SER A 100 -5.87 2.04 -6.97
C SER A 100 -4.38 2.20 -7.26
N PHE A 101 -4.05 2.91 -8.34
CA PHE A 101 -2.68 3.35 -8.52
C PHE A 101 -2.34 4.42 -7.46
N ARG A 102 -1.06 4.56 -7.13
CA ARG A 102 -0.65 5.74 -6.37
C ARG A 102 -0.71 6.96 -7.28
N TYR A 103 -1.31 8.04 -6.82
CA TYR A 103 -1.32 9.33 -7.47
C TYR A 103 -0.45 10.30 -6.69
N ILE A 104 0.30 11.13 -7.41
CA ILE A 104 1.02 12.23 -6.78
C ILE A 104 -0.01 13.26 -6.32
N ASP A 105 -0.01 13.52 -5.02
CA ASP A 105 -0.92 14.46 -4.38
C ASP A 105 -0.35 15.88 -4.48
N ARG A 106 0.87 16.07 -3.99
CA ARG A 106 1.55 17.37 -3.93
C ARG A 106 3.04 17.23 -3.65
N PHE A 107 3.75 18.33 -3.86
CA PHE A 107 5.09 18.53 -3.33
C PHE A 107 5.08 19.62 -2.26
N GLU A 108 5.92 19.44 -1.24
CA GLU A 108 6.24 20.45 -0.24
C GLU A 108 7.76 20.67 -0.23
N ILE A 109 8.19 21.92 -0.18
CA ILE A 109 9.61 22.28 -0.14
C ILE A 109 9.87 23.15 1.09
N ILE A 110 10.80 22.71 1.92
CA ILE A 110 11.16 23.33 3.20
C ILE A 110 12.67 23.59 3.19
N GLY A 111 13.09 24.72 3.76
CA GLY A 111 14.50 25.06 3.94
C GLY A 111 14.83 26.49 3.53
N GLU A 112 16.12 26.79 3.45
CA GLU A 112 16.58 28.13 3.08
C GLU A 112 16.62 28.28 1.55
N SER A 113 15.85 29.22 1.02
CA SER A 113 15.82 29.52 -0.42
C SER A 113 15.98 31.02 -0.67
N GLY A 114 16.84 31.38 -1.63
CA GLY A 114 16.90 32.72 -2.22
C GLY A 114 15.93 32.91 -3.40
N PHE A 115 15.17 31.88 -3.77
CA PHE A 115 14.26 31.90 -4.92
C PHE A 115 12.81 32.16 -4.49
N PRO A 116 12.08 33.06 -5.17
CA PRO A 116 10.67 33.34 -4.89
C PRO A 116 9.71 32.22 -5.33
N SER A 117 10.16 31.29 -6.18
CA SER A 117 9.35 30.15 -6.60
C SER A 117 10.21 28.93 -6.91
N MET A 118 9.57 27.76 -6.94
CA MET A 118 10.20 26.48 -7.23
C MET A 118 9.51 25.78 -8.39
N GLU A 119 10.28 24.97 -9.09
CA GLU A 119 9.84 24.13 -10.19
C GLU A 119 10.34 22.71 -9.95
N VAL A 120 9.42 21.75 -9.89
CA VAL A 120 9.73 20.32 -9.86
C VAL A 120 9.52 19.78 -11.27
N ARG A 121 10.54 19.10 -11.79
CA ARG A 121 10.47 18.40 -13.07
C ARG A 121 10.61 16.91 -12.83
N VAL A 122 9.69 16.16 -13.41
CA VAL A 122 9.71 14.70 -13.38
C VAL A 122 10.18 14.22 -14.74
N GLU A 123 11.35 13.59 -14.80
CA GLU A 123 11.95 13.12 -16.05
C GLU A 123 11.89 11.60 -16.16
N GLU A 124 11.53 11.11 -17.35
CA GLU A 124 11.73 9.72 -17.73
C GLU A 124 13.20 9.46 -18.11
N GLU A 125 13.68 8.25 -17.79
CA GLU A 125 14.87 7.69 -18.41
C GLU A 125 14.56 7.39 -19.89
N TYR A 126 14.68 8.41 -20.74
CA TYR A 126 14.70 8.41 -22.21
C TYR A 126 14.11 7.13 -22.86
N THR A 127 12.80 7.08 -23.11
CA THR A 127 12.24 6.07 -24.02
C THR A 127 11.92 6.72 -25.37
N SER A 128 12.53 6.20 -26.44
CA SER A 128 12.48 6.76 -27.79
C SER A 128 11.17 6.48 -28.54
N SER A 129 10.01 6.59 -27.87
CA SER A 129 8.71 6.35 -28.49
C SER A 129 7.76 7.51 -28.18
N GLY A 130 7.45 8.31 -29.21
CA GLY A 130 6.63 9.52 -29.14
C GLY A 130 5.16 9.34 -28.76
N GLY A 131 4.89 8.82 -27.56
CA GLY A 131 3.71 9.17 -26.76
C GLY A 131 4.04 10.35 -25.83
N ASP A 132 3.05 10.85 -25.09
CA ASP A 132 3.25 11.86 -24.01
C ASP A 132 4.56 11.57 -23.27
N ASP A 133 5.56 12.47 -23.34
CA ASP A 133 6.98 12.19 -23.04
C ASP A 133 7.28 11.87 -21.56
N GLY A 134 6.25 11.60 -20.75
CA GLY A 134 6.34 11.35 -19.31
C GLY A 134 6.91 12.52 -18.52
N ARG A 135 7.29 13.61 -19.20
CA ARG A 135 7.95 14.77 -18.66
C ARG A 135 6.89 15.80 -18.37
N TRP A 136 6.85 16.18 -17.12
CA TRP A 136 5.96 17.24 -16.70
C TRP A 136 6.65 18.07 -15.64
N THR A 137 6.14 19.29 -15.54
CA THR A 137 6.65 20.31 -14.66
C THR A 137 5.49 20.80 -13.83
N VAL A 138 5.72 20.93 -12.53
CA VAL A 138 4.80 21.68 -11.66
C VAL A 138 5.60 22.71 -10.92
N ALA A 139 5.10 23.92 -10.95
CA ALA A 139 5.66 25.06 -10.26
C ALA A 139 4.59 25.60 -9.31
N GLY A 140 5.05 26.13 -8.19
CA GLY A 140 4.20 26.87 -7.26
C GLY A 140 4.83 28.22 -6.93
N SER A 141 4.19 28.95 -6.02
CA SER A 141 4.74 30.15 -5.36
C SER A 141 4.30 30.27 -3.90
N ASP A 142 3.57 29.28 -3.39
CA ASP A 142 2.75 29.44 -2.19
C ASP A 142 3.49 28.91 -0.96
N GLY A 143 3.73 29.77 0.03
CA GLY A 143 4.39 29.42 1.28
C GLY A 143 5.66 30.24 1.56
N THR A 144 6.39 29.89 2.61
CA THR A 144 7.62 30.59 3.06
C THR A 144 8.82 29.66 3.26
N PHE A 145 8.76 28.43 2.74
CA PHE A 145 9.79 27.39 2.93
C PHE A 145 10.05 26.98 4.39
N THR A 146 9.13 27.25 5.32
CA THR A 146 9.25 26.80 6.71
C THR A 146 8.47 25.51 6.91
N ALA A 147 8.72 24.77 7.99
CA ALA A 147 7.94 23.57 8.28
C ALA A 147 6.45 23.86 8.51
N ASP A 148 6.13 25.02 9.10
CA ASP A 148 4.75 25.45 9.38
C ASP A 148 4.04 26.06 8.16
N ALA A 149 4.82 26.54 7.19
CA ALA A 149 4.32 27.10 5.94
C ALA A 149 5.25 26.68 4.79
N PRO A 150 5.25 25.38 4.42
CA PRO A 150 6.11 24.87 3.38
C PRO A 150 5.70 25.50 2.06
N PHE A 151 6.65 25.57 1.15
CA PHE A 151 6.32 25.91 -0.21
C PHE A 151 5.57 24.74 -0.86
N GLN A 152 4.33 24.94 -1.27
CA GLN A 152 3.47 23.86 -1.73
C GLN A 152 3.22 23.93 -3.24
N VAL A 153 3.22 22.76 -3.87
CA VAL A 153 2.92 22.59 -5.29
C VAL A 153 1.89 21.47 -5.42
N LEU A 154 0.63 21.81 -5.72
CA LEU A 154 -0.45 20.84 -5.84
C LEU A 154 -0.41 20.15 -7.20
N VAL A 155 -0.62 18.82 -7.20
CA VAL A 155 -0.74 18.01 -8.41
C VAL A 155 -2.16 17.43 -8.50
N TRP A 156 -2.68 16.97 -7.37
CA TRP A 156 -4.08 16.61 -7.20
C TRP A 156 -4.86 17.82 -6.66
N PRO A 157 -6.11 18.05 -7.10
CA PRO A 157 -6.90 17.24 -8.03
C PRO A 157 -6.70 17.57 -9.52
N ASP A 158 -5.91 18.58 -9.89
CA ASP A 158 -6.02 19.17 -11.23
C ASP A 158 -5.31 18.38 -12.35
N LEU A 159 -4.19 17.71 -12.03
CA LEU A 159 -3.33 17.05 -13.03
C LEU A 159 -3.43 15.50 -13.00
N PHE A 160 -4.04 14.89 -11.98
CA PHE A 160 -4.22 13.43 -11.85
C PHE A 160 -3.02 12.59 -12.31
N ARG A 161 -1.82 12.84 -11.76
CA ARG A 161 -0.59 12.14 -12.18
C ARG A 161 -0.41 10.84 -11.40
N VAL A 162 -0.46 9.70 -12.09
CA VAL A 162 -0.07 8.41 -11.52
C VAL A 162 1.41 8.44 -11.16
N MET A 163 1.75 7.90 -10.00
CA MET A 163 3.12 7.70 -9.56
C MET A 163 3.80 6.72 -10.53
N PRO A 164 4.84 7.17 -11.24
CA PRO A 164 5.50 6.37 -12.25
C PRO A 164 6.35 5.26 -11.61
N THR A 165 6.65 4.17 -12.32
CA THR A 165 7.50 3.07 -11.81
C THR A 165 8.91 3.53 -11.41
N SER A 166 9.57 4.30 -12.27
CA SER A 166 10.92 4.82 -12.06
C SER A 166 11.10 6.15 -12.78
N ARG A 167 11.53 7.20 -12.06
CA ARG A 167 11.80 8.54 -12.62
C ARG A 167 12.89 9.25 -11.85
N THR A 168 13.49 10.23 -12.53
CA THR A 168 14.32 11.24 -11.88
C THR A 168 13.45 12.43 -11.52
N LEU A 169 13.44 12.81 -10.24
CA LEU A 169 12.88 14.08 -9.81
C LEU A 169 14.01 15.11 -9.79
N GLN A 170 13.77 16.26 -10.42
CA GLN A 170 14.70 17.38 -10.45
C GLN A 170 14.05 18.60 -9.79
N LEU A 171 14.80 19.27 -8.93
CA LEU A 171 14.38 20.49 -8.24
C LEU A 171 15.09 21.71 -8.86
N TYR A 172 14.31 22.75 -9.12
CA TYR A 172 14.84 24.01 -9.62
C TYR A 172 14.28 25.21 -8.87
N GLY A 173 15.15 26.20 -8.62
CA GLY A 173 14.79 27.53 -8.15
C GLY A 173 14.45 28.45 -9.32
N ARG A 174 13.43 29.29 -9.14
CA ARG A 174 12.91 30.18 -10.19
C ARG A 174 13.05 31.65 -9.77
N GLN A 175 13.60 32.47 -10.66
CA GLN A 175 13.65 33.93 -10.52
C GLN A 175 13.21 34.58 -11.83
N GLY A 176 11.94 34.96 -11.91
CA GLY A 176 11.31 35.38 -13.16
C GLY A 176 11.35 34.25 -14.20
N LEU A 177 11.95 34.52 -15.36
CA LEU A 177 12.12 33.54 -16.44
C LEU A 177 13.34 32.63 -16.24
N SER A 178 14.26 32.99 -15.34
CA SER A 178 15.46 32.21 -15.06
C SER A 178 15.15 31.00 -14.18
N ARG A 179 15.88 29.93 -14.43
CA ARG A 179 15.79 28.66 -13.70
C ARG A 179 17.19 28.19 -13.31
N THR A 180 17.35 27.84 -12.04
CA THR A 180 18.61 27.33 -11.48
C THR A 180 18.38 25.91 -10.97
N PHE A 181 19.23 24.97 -11.38
CA PHE A 181 19.17 23.58 -10.91
C PHE A 181 19.65 23.50 -9.45
N LEU A 182 18.93 22.76 -8.62
CA LEU A 182 19.20 22.63 -7.18
C LEU A 182 19.47 21.18 -6.75
N GLY A 183 19.17 20.21 -7.61
CA GLY A 183 19.47 18.81 -7.38
C GLY A 183 18.51 17.86 -8.06
N GLU A 184 18.89 16.59 -8.09
CA GLU A 184 18.07 15.51 -8.62
C GLU A 184 18.25 14.20 -7.87
N GLN A 185 17.24 13.34 -7.95
CA GLN A 185 17.33 11.99 -7.43
C GLN A 185 16.49 11.05 -8.28
N LYS A 186 17.08 9.90 -8.62
CA LYS A 186 16.36 8.81 -9.27
C LYS A 186 15.67 7.95 -8.22
N PHE A 187 14.38 7.72 -8.42
CA PHE A 187 13.58 6.85 -7.57
C PHE A 187 13.09 5.66 -8.37
N ASN A 188 13.20 4.47 -7.77
CA ASN A 188 12.38 3.33 -8.15
C ASN A 188 11.16 3.30 -7.22
N PHE A 189 10.06 3.86 -7.70
CA PHE A 189 8.83 3.94 -6.93
C PHE A 189 8.16 2.58 -6.77
N GLN A 190 8.47 1.56 -7.57
CA GLN A 190 7.98 0.20 -7.24
C GLN A 190 8.48 -0.27 -5.88
N SER A 191 9.73 0.04 -5.52
CA SER A 191 10.31 -0.30 -4.22
C SER A 191 10.09 0.77 -3.14
N VAL A 192 10.06 2.05 -3.50
CA VAL A 192 9.87 3.14 -2.54
C VAL A 192 8.38 3.29 -2.22
N LYS A 193 8.00 2.94 -0.98
CA LYS A 193 6.63 3.03 -0.46
C LYS A 193 6.43 4.15 0.57
N ASP A 194 7.47 4.90 0.91
CA ASP A 194 7.37 6.01 1.86
C ASP A 194 6.40 7.09 1.36
N ASN A 195 5.68 7.71 2.31
CA ASN A 195 4.77 8.81 2.04
C ASN A 195 4.90 9.85 3.16
N PRO A 196 5.60 10.97 2.95
CA PRO A 196 6.17 11.42 1.68
C PRO A 196 7.48 10.73 1.29
N VAL A 197 7.77 10.71 -0.02
CA VAL A 197 9.11 10.47 -0.54
C VAL A 197 9.93 11.75 -0.38
N THR A 198 11.16 11.65 0.11
CA THR A 198 11.99 12.83 0.42
C THR A 198 13.23 12.92 -0.47
N LEU A 199 13.56 14.13 -0.90
CA LEU A 199 14.77 14.51 -1.64
C LEU A 199 15.42 15.71 -0.94
N GLU A 200 16.75 15.72 -0.87
CA GLU A 200 17.52 16.87 -0.40
C GLU A 200 18.21 17.56 -1.59
N SER A 201 18.30 18.88 -1.57
CA SER A 201 19.09 19.63 -2.56
C SER A 201 20.57 19.30 -2.44
N GLU A 202 21.34 19.54 -3.51
CA GLU A 202 22.79 19.25 -3.52
C GLU A 202 23.56 20.02 -2.44
N ASP A 203 23.08 21.21 -2.07
CA ASP A 203 23.68 22.03 -1.00
C ASP A 203 23.15 21.70 0.41
N GLY A 204 22.21 20.74 0.53
CA GLY A 204 21.60 20.32 1.78
C GLY A 204 20.69 21.35 2.44
N LYS A 205 20.37 22.46 1.76
CA LYS A 205 19.57 23.55 2.35
C LYS A 205 18.08 23.39 2.17
N LEU A 206 17.65 22.60 1.19
CA LEU A 206 16.24 22.39 0.87
C LEU A 206 15.92 20.90 0.95
N GLN A 207 14.76 20.61 1.51
CA GLN A 207 14.14 19.31 1.51
C GLN A 207 12.84 19.40 0.71
N MET A 208 12.73 18.57 -0.32
CA MET A 208 11.49 18.35 -1.07
C MET A 208 10.82 17.06 -0.58
N LYS A 209 9.54 17.15 -0.24
CA LYS A 209 8.67 16.04 0.10
C LYS A 209 7.64 15.86 -1.00
N MET A 210 7.57 14.68 -1.59
CA MET A 210 6.54 14.30 -2.55
C MET A 210 5.52 13.39 -1.85
N TYR A 211 4.29 13.88 -1.75
CA TYR A 211 3.17 13.13 -1.19
C TYR A 211 2.44 12.38 -2.30
N TRP A 212 1.93 11.21 -1.94
CA TRP A 212 1.06 10.44 -2.81
C TRP A 212 -0.18 9.95 -2.07
N ARG A 213 -1.18 9.52 -2.83
CA ARG A 213 -2.43 8.99 -2.30
C ARG A 213 -3.02 7.97 -3.24
N TYR A 214 -3.85 7.08 -2.70
CA TYR A 214 -4.81 6.34 -3.52
C TYR A 214 -5.98 7.23 -3.89
N LYS A 215 -6.62 6.90 -5.01
CA LYS A 215 -7.87 7.50 -5.44
C LYS A 215 -9.02 6.75 -4.75
N TYR A 216 -9.79 7.47 -3.96
CA TYR A 216 -10.98 6.99 -3.27
C TYR A 216 -12.24 7.54 -3.94
#